data_AF-A0A0U9H5R9-F1
#
_entry.id   AF-A0A0U9H5R9-F1
#
_cell.length_a   1.000
_cell.length_b   1.000
_cell.length_c   1.000
_cell.angle_alpha   90.00
_cell.angle_beta   90.00
_cell.angle_gamma   90.00
#
_symmetry.space_group_name_H-M   'P 1'
#
loop_
_entity.id
_entity.type
_entity.pdbx_description
1 polymer ?
#
loop_
_entity_poly.entity_id
_entity_poly.type
_entity_poly.pdbx_seq_one_letter_code
_entity_poly.pdbx_strand_id
1 'polypeptide(L)'
;MSIEETIFEAVRKAVEPLEKKIEQLESRNVEVNQEVPQTITVAEAAKISGFGKTKVYDMIERYEETGIPFIKHGNRIRIPYQTFLAWINNQQQAM
;
A
#
# COMPACT_ATOMS: atom_id res chain seq x y z
N MET A 1 28.41 -27.73 27.06
CA MET A 1 27.73 -26.92 26.03
C MET A 1 28.50 -27.12 24.74
N SER A 2 27.86 -27.69 23.72
CA SER A 2 28.46 -27.86 22.39
C SER A 2 28.53 -26.51 21.67
N ILE A 3 29.46 -26.38 20.72
CA ILE A 3 29.51 -25.23 19.79
C ILE A 3 28.19 -25.13 19.03
N GLU A 4 27.59 -26.26 18.66
CA GLU A 4 26.30 -26.33 17.96
C GLU A 4 25.16 -25.79 18.83
N GLU A 5 25.15 -26.14 20.13
CA GLU A 5 24.16 -25.61 21.10
C GLU A 5 24.31 -24.09 21.25
N THR A 6 25.55 -23.61 21.30
CA THR A 6 25.86 -22.17 21.41
C THR A 6 25.37 -21.41 20.18
N ILE A 7 25.60 -21.96 18.99
CA ILE A 7 25.12 -21.38 17.72
C ILE A 7 23.59 -21.34 17.71
N PHE A 8 22.93 -22.44 18.10
CA PHE A 8 21.48 -22.51 18.12
C PHE A 8 20.85 -21.51 19.09
N GLU A 9 21.43 -21.38 20.28
CA GLU A 9 20.97 -20.43 21.29
C GLU A 9 21.18 -18.97 20.83
N ALA A 10 22.31 -18.67 20.19
CA ALA A 10 22.60 -17.34 19.64
C ALA A 10 21.63 -16.95 18.51
N VAL A 11 21.36 -17.88 17.58
CA VAL A 11 20.39 -17.65 16.49
C VAL A 11 19.00 -17.43 17.06
N ARG A 12 18.56 -18.28 18.00
CA ARG A 12 17.25 -18.15 18.64
C ARG A 12 17.08 -16.79 19.34
N LYS A 13 18.06 -16.37 20.13
CA LYS A 13 18.04 -15.05 20.82
C LYS A 13 17.99 -13.87 19.85
N ALA A 14 18.54 -14.03 18.65
CA ALA A 14 18.49 -13.00 17.61
C ALA A 14 17.15 -12.99 16.86
N VAL A 15 16.54 -14.15 16.63
CA VAL A 15 15.30 -14.29 15.83
C VAL A 15 14.05 -13.96 16.62
N GLU A 16 13.93 -14.39 17.89
CA GLU A 16 12.76 -14.10 18.75
C GLU A 16 12.33 -12.61 18.78
N PRO A 17 13.25 -11.64 18.99
CA PRO A 17 12.86 -10.23 18.99
C PRO A 17 12.42 -9.72 17.62
N LEU A 18 12.91 -10.31 16.53
CA LEU A 18 12.52 -9.95 15.16
C LEU A 18 11.11 -10.46 14.84
N GLU A 19 10.82 -11.71 15.17
CA GLU A 19 9.47 -12.30 15.00
C GLU A 19 8.42 -11.48 15.76
N LYS A 20 8.70 -11.13 17.02
CA LYS A 20 7.82 -10.27 17.81
C LYS A 20 7.63 -8.88 17.20
N LYS A 21 8.66 -8.31 16.58
CA LYS A 21 8.58 -7.02 15.90
C LYS A 21 7.69 -7.11 14.66
N ILE A 22 7.82 -8.19 13.88
CA ILE A 22 6.99 -8.44 12.69
C ILE A 22 5.52 -8.54 13.10
N GLU A 23 5.19 -9.35 14.11
CA GLU A 23 3.82 -9.51 14.63
C GLU A 23 3.21 -8.17 15.11
N GLN A 24 4.00 -7.34 15.79
CA GLN A 24 3.57 -6.00 16.22
C GLN A 24 3.35 -5.02 15.06
N LEU A 25 4.11 -5.17 13.97
CA LEU A 25 3.95 -4.33 12.77
C LEU A 25 2.73 -4.77 11.97
N GLU A 26 2.50 -6.07 11.85
CA GLU A 26 1.30 -6.64 11.22
C GLU A 26 0.04 -6.24 11.99
N SER A 27 0.04 -6.36 13.32
CA SER A 27 -1.09 -5.96 14.17
C SER A 27 -1.40 -4.47 14.06
N ARG A 28 -0.36 -3.60 14.05
CA ARG A 28 -0.51 -2.16 13.83
C ARG A 28 -1.05 -1.84 12.43
N ASN A 29 -0.62 -2.58 11.41
CA ASN A 29 -1.16 -2.41 10.06
C ASN A 29 -2.65 -2.78 9.97
N VAL A 30 -3.12 -3.77 10.75
CA VAL A 30 -4.55 -4.12 10.78
C VAL A 30 -5.40 -2.99 11.39
N GLU A 31 -4.96 -2.35 12.46
CA GLU A 31 -5.67 -1.20 13.08
C GLU A 31 -5.68 0.03 12.16
N VAL A 32 -4.55 0.36 11.53
CA VAL A 32 -4.47 1.50 10.58
C VAL A 32 -5.39 1.28 9.37
N ASN A 33 -5.57 0.04 8.90
CA ASN A 33 -6.44 -0.25 7.76
C ASN A 33 -7.95 -0.13 8.06
N GLN A 34 -8.38 0.00 9.32
CA GLN A 34 -9.79 0.23 9.66
C GLN A 34 -10.23 1.69 9.46
N GLU A 35 -9.30 2.66 9.51
CA GLU A 35 -9.60 4.10 9.35
C GLU A 35 -9.31 4.63 7.94
N VAL A 36 -8.57 3.88 7.13
CA VAL A 36 -8.27 4.27 5.75
C VAL A 36 -9.48 3.95 4.86
N PRO A 37 -10.02 4.92 4.10
CA PRO A 37 -11.11 4.63 3.17
C PRO A 37 -10.70 3.51 2.22
N GLN A 38 -11.44 2.40 2.19
CA GLN A 38 -11.17 1.30 1.26
C GLN A 38 -11.15 1.79 -0.20
N THR A 39 -11.97 2.82 -0.49
CA THR A 39 -11.96 3.53 -1.75
C THR A 39 -12.09 5.03 -1.54
N ILE A 40 -11.48 5.81 -2.43
CA ILE A 40 -11.57 7.27 -2.50
C ILE A 40 -12.27 7.70 -3.81
N THR A 41 -12.71 8.94 -3.84
CA THR A 41 -13.26 9.61 -5.02
C THR A 41 -12.16 10.15 -5.92
N VAL A 42 -12.50 10.45 -7.17
CA VAL A 42 -11.58 11.12 -8.12
C VAL A 42 -11.11 12.48 -7.58
N ALA A 43 -11.97 13.19 -6.85
CA ALA A 43 -11.61 14.47 -6.24
C ALA A 43 -10.55 14.33 -5.13
N GLU A 44 -10.60 13.25 -4.36
CA GLU A 44 -9.61 12.94 -3.34
C GLU A 44 -8.31 12.44 -3.96
N ALA A 45 -8.40 11.57 -4.98
CA ALA A 45 -7.24 11.09 -5.73
C ALA A 45 -6.46 12.25 -6.39
N ALA A 46 -7.17 13.25 -6.92
CA ALA A 46 -6.57 14.49 -7.43
C ALA A 46 -5.79 15.27 -6.36
N LYS A 47 -6.36 15.39 -5.14
CA LYS A 47 -5.67 16.04 -4.01
C LYS A 47 -4.41 15.27 -3.59
N ILE A 48 -4.48 13.94 -3.55
CA ILE A 48 -3.38 13.06 -3.11
C ILE A 48 -2.24 13.05 -4.14
N SER A 49 -2.56 12.91 -5.43
CA SER A 49 -1.57 12.84 -6.50
C SER A 49 -1.02 14.19 -6.94
N GLY A 50 -1.65 15.30 -6.54
CA GLY A 50 -1.33 16.64 -7.02
C GLY A 50 -1.77 16.91 -8.47
N PHE A 51 -2.44 15.95 -9.12
CA PHE A 51 -3.01 16.14 -10.45
C PHE A 51 -4.36 16.86 -10.39
N GLY A 52 -4.69 17.62 -11.44
CA GLY A 52 -6.04 18.19 -11.59
C GLY A 52 -7.09 17.10 -11.80
N LYS A 53 -8.33 17.33 -11.32
CA LYS A 53 -9.42 16.34 -11.45
C LYS A 53 -9.65 15.86 -12.88
N THR A 54 -9.61 16.78 -13.85
CA THR A 54 -9.75 16.44 -15.28
C THR A 54 -8.67 15.45 -15.72
N LYS A 55 -7.41 15.70 -15.35
CA LYS A 55 -6.31 14.80 -15.66
C LYS A 55 -6.53 13.42 -15.04
N VAL A 56 -7.03 13.34 -13.81
CA VAL A 56 -7.35 12.04 -13.18
C VAL A 56 -8.47 11.32 -13.93
N TYR A 57 -9.51 12.03 -14.40
CA TYR A 57 -10.53 11.43 -15.28
C TYR A 57 -9.95 10.94 -16.60
N ASP A 58 -9.11 11.74 -17.26
CA ASP A 58 -8.46 11.36 -18.52
C ASP A 58 -7.59 10.10 -18.35
N MET A 59 -6.90 9.99 -17.22
CA MET A 59 -6.08 8.80 -16.90
C MET A 59 -6.96 7.56 -16.71
N ILE A 60 -8.11 7.70 -16.05
CA ILE A 60 -9.07 6.60 -15.89
C ILE A 60 -9.65 6.17 -17.24
N GLU A 61 -9.95 7.12 -18.14
CA GLU A 61 -10.40 6.81 -19.49
C GLU A 61 -9.32 6.09 -20.30
N ARG A 62 -8.06 6.49 -20.14
CA ARG A 62 -6.88 5.85 -20.76
C ARG A 62 -6.25 4.80 -19.86
N TYR A 63 -7.07 4.01 -19.17
CA TYR A 63 -6.58 3.01 -18.22
C TYR A 63 -5.58 2.03 -18.84
N GLU A 64 -5.77 1.63 -20.10
CA GLU A 64 -4.87 0.70 -20.79
C GLU A 64 -3.44 1.24 -20.91
N GLU A 65 -3.28 2.55 -21.00
CA GLU A 65 -1.98 3.23 -21.10
C GLU A 65 -1.41 3.60 -19.73
N THR A 66 -2.27 4.05 -18.82
CA THR A 66 -1.85 4.63 -17.53
C THR A 66 -1.80 3.63 -16.37
N GLY A 67 -2.59 2.55 -16.46
CA GLY A 67 -2.72 1.53 -15.42
C GLY A 67 -3.28 2.04 -14.09
N ILE A 68 -3.93 3.22 -14.06
CA ILE A 68 -4.45 3.80 -12.82
C ILE A 68 -5.53 2.89 -12.21
N PRO A 69 -5.44 2.47 -10.95
CA PRO A 69 -6.42 1.57 -10.37
C PRO A 69 -7.76 2.28 -10.14
N PHE A 70 -8.84 1.74 -10.70
CA PHE A 70 -10.19 2.25 -10.47
C PHE A 70 -11.23 1.12 -10.50
N ILE A 71 -12.37 1.38 -9.88
CA ILE A 71 -13.55 0.53 -9.88
C ILE A 71 -14.75 1.39 -10.29
N LYS A 72 -15.51 0.91 -11.27
CA LYS A 72 -16.75 1.55 -11.73
C LYS A 72 -17.96 0.82 -11.15
N HIS A 73 -18.69 1.49 -10.26
CA HIS A 73 -19.96 1.01 -9.73
C HIS A 73 -21.09 1.86 -10.33
N GLY A 74 -21.68 1.35 -11.42
CA GLY A 74 -22.68 2.08 -12.21
C GLY A 74 -22.10 3.38 -12.77
N ASN A 75 -22.68 4.51 -12.37
CA ASN A 75 -22.24 5.85 -12.79
C ASN A 75 -21.19 6.49 -11.86
N ARG A 76 -20.73 5.76 -10.84
CA ARG A 76 -19.75 6.28 -9.88
C ARG A 76 -18.40 5.59 -10.07
N ILE A 77 -17.35 6.41 -10.11
CA ILE A 77 -15.97 5.94 -10.09
C ILE A 77 -15.45 6.00 -8.65
N ARG A 78 -14.76 4.93 -8.25
CA ARG A 78 -14.09 4.78 -6.96
C ARG A 78 -12.68 4.28 -7.21
N ILE A 79 -11.71 4.78 -6.45
CA ILE A 79 -10.30 4.45 -6.60
C ILE A 79 -9.87 3.72 -5.33
N PRO A 80 -9.41 2.46 -5.39
CA PRO A 80 -8.90 1.76 -4.21
C PRO A 80 -7.68 2.49 -3.64
N TYR A 81 -7.76 2.94 -2.39
CA TYR A 81 -6.76 3.86 -1.84
C TYR A 81 -5.35 3.25 -1.80
N GLN A 82 -5.22 2.04 -1.26
CA GLN A 82 -3.93 1.36 -1.11
C GLN A 82 -3.28 1.07 -2.47
N THR A 83 -4.07 0.56 -3.42
CA THR A 83 -3.58 0.28 -4.79
C THR A 83 -3.18 1.57 -5.50
N PHE A 84 -3.92 2.66 -5.30
CA PHE A 84 -3.60 3.96 -5.87
C PHE A 84 -2.30 4.55 -5.32
N LEU A 85 -2.07 4.47 -4.01
CA LEU A 85 -0.80 4.89 -3.42
C LEU A 85 0.39 4.07 -3.96
N ALA A 86 0.24 2.75 -4.03
CA ALA A 86 1.27 1.89 -4.61
C ALA A 86 1.56 2.26 -6.07
N TRP A 87 0.52 2.54 -6.86
CA TRP A 87 0.67 3.00 -8.23
C TRP A 87 1.40 4.36 -8.31
N ILE A 88 1.05 5.36 -7.48
CA ILE A 88 1.76 6.66 -7.44
C ILE A 88 3.25 6.45 -7.15
N ASN A 89 3.58 5.64 -6.14
CA ASN A 89 4.97 5.41 -5.74
C ASN A 89 5.77 4.78 -6.89
N ASN A 90 5.17 3.85 -7.64
CA ASN A 90 5.80 3.25 -8.82
C ASN A 90 6.03 4.27 -9.94
N GLN A 91 5.10 5.21 -10.16
CA GLN A 91 5.28 6.28 -11.15
C GLN A 91 6.40 7.25 -10.76
N GLN A 92 6.57 7.53 -9.46
CA GLN A 92 7.63 8.41 -8.97
C GLN A 92 9.03 7.79 -9.06
N GLN A 93 9.15 6.47 -8.95
CA GLN A 93 10.44 5.77 -9.11
C GLN A 93 10.83 5.53 -10.58
N ALA A 94 9.89 5.71 -11.52
CA ALA A 94 10.13 5.59 -12.95
C ALA A 94 10.56 6.92 -13.63
N MET A 95 10.65 8.03 -12.86
CA MET A 95 11.15 9.33 -13.32
C MET A 95 12.60 9.58 -12.90
#